data_AF-A0AA96F1C1-F1
#
_entry.id   AF-A0AA96F1C1-F1
#
_cell.length_a   1.000
_cell.length_b   1.000
_cell.length_c   1.000
_cell.angle_alpha   90.00
_cell.angle_beta   90.00
_cell.angle_gamma   90.00
#
_symmetry.space_group_name_H-M   'P 1'
#
loop_
_entity.id
_entity.type
_entity.pdbx_description
1 polymer ?
#
loop_
_entity_poly.entity_id
_entity_poly.type
_entity_poly.pdbx_seq_one_letter_code
_entity_poly.pdbx_strand_id
1 'polypeptide(L)'
;MAIYGYSERGIINSLVFSIGDDNALMGSFIKSLGIPMRLGTPREYTVLLEHSFFELGVSDLIIIISYDDSAEDKVLFIEGKAKNSGSTNWPIVYYQDRFDKNKEHHGFTSNLFFQLHLKKLLFDRREVIMETGEIIEPRFNKKRKTARNPIVTRAFEHIAKCRPFYVGIVPLTDREIAEFNSTVVYTNYPEDFVKIGKYIHLVSWETVYGFCIAKGLETVNSNFEYNRELFF
;
A
#
# COMPACT_ATOMS: atom_id res chain seq x y z
N MET A 1 -6.33 -6.89 -29.25
CA MET A 1 -6.55 -7.86 -28.15
C MET A 1 -6.82 -7.05 -26.90
N ALA A 2 -7.87 -7.39 -26.13
CA ALA A 2 -8.18 -6.72 -24.87
C ALA A 2 -7.79 -7.63 -23.71
N ILE A 3 -7.13 -7.08 -22.69
CA ILE A 3 -6.71 -7.79 -21.47
C ILE A 3 -7.26 -7.01 -20.29
N TYR A 4 -8.15 -7.64 -19.52
CA TYR A 4 -8.76 -7.04 -18.33
C TYR A 4 -8.33 -7.83 -17.11
N GLY A 5 -7.75 -7.13 -16.14
CA GLY A 5 -7.41 -7.70 -14.85
C GLY A 5 -8.57 -7.47 -13.88
N TYR A 6 -9.09 -8.53 -13.30
CA TYR A 6 -10.03 -8.41 -12.18
C TYR A 6 -9.27 -8.02 -10.91
N SER A 7 -9.92 -7.31 -9.98
CA SER A 7 -9.38 -6.83 -8.69
C SER A 7 -8.41 -5.64 -8.78
N GLU A 8 -8.08 -5.11 -7.60
CA GLU A 8 -7.11 -4.03 -7.35
C GLU A 8 -5.76 -4.32 -7.99
N ARG A 9 -5.33 -5.58 -7.94
CA ARG A 9 -4.06 -6.04 -8.51
C ARG A 9 -4.07 -6.00 -10.03
N GLY A 10 -5.21 -6.28 -10.65
CA GLY A 10 -5.39 -6.15 -12.09
C GLY A 10 -5.12 -4.71 -12.56
N ILE A 11 -5.66 -3.73 -11.83
CA ILE A 11 -5.42 -2.31 -12.09
C ILE A 11 -3.95 -1.95 -11.85
N ILE A 12 -3.40 -2.28 -10.67
CA ILE A 12 -2.01 -1.97 -10.29
C ILE A 12 -1.01 -2.56 -11.28
N ASN A 13 -1.17 -3.82 -11.66
CA ASN A 13 -0.30 -4.47 -12.64
C ASN A 13 -0.40 -3.75 -13.99
N SER A 14 -1.62 -3.47 -14.47
CA SER A 14 -1.80 -2.75 -15.74
C SER A 14 -1.17 -1.34 -15.73
N LEU A 15 -1.26 -0.65 -14.59
CA LEU A 15 -0.64 0.66 -14.37
C LEU A 15 0.87 0.58 -14.45
N VAL A 16 1.50 -0.31 -13.69
CA VAL A 16 2.97 -0.46 -13.66
C VAL A 16 3.49 -0.88 -15.03
N PHE A 17 2.84 -1.80 -15.72
CA PHE A 17 3.23 -2.18 -17.09
C PHE A 17 3.05 -1.06 -18.10
N SER A 18 2.04 -0.20 -17.93
CA SER A 18 1.84 0.96 -18.82
C SER A 18 2.84 2.08 -18.55
N ILE A 19 3.32 2.23 -17.31
CA ILE A 19 4.42 3.14 -16.98
C ILE A 19 5.75 2.59 -17.52
N GLY A 20 5.99 1.29 -17.39
CA GLY A 20 7.23 0.63 -17.83
C GLY A 20 8.46 1.27 -17.20
N ASP A 21 9.47 1.55 -18.04
CA ASP A 21 10.75 2.13 -17.62
C ASP A 21 10.76 3.67 -17.64
N ASP A 22 9.61 4.33 -17.82
CA ASP A 22 9.53 5.80 -17.83
C ASP A 22 9.58 6.38 -16.40
N ASN A 23 10.80 6.74 -15.98
CA ASN A 23 11.06 7.37 -14.69
C ASN A 23 10.28 8.68 -14.48
N ALA A 24 10.06 9.47 -15.53
CA ALA A 24 9.34 10.74 -15.40
C ALA A 24 7.85 10.51 -15.18
N LEU A 25 7.29 9.49 -15.84
CA LEU A 25 5.91 9.07 -15.65
C LEU A 25 5.70 8.40 -14.29
N MET A 26 6.63 7.55 -13.84
CA MET A 26 6.63 6.98 -12.48
C MET A 26 6.70 8.08 -11.42
N GLY A 27 7.59 9.06 -11.59
CA GLY A 27 7.67 10.23 -10.70
C GLY A 27 6.40 11.07 -10.70
N SER A 28 5.73 11.19 -11.85
CA SER A 28 4.42 11.87 -11.95
C SER A 28 3.32 11.09 -11.21
N PHE A 29 3.31 9.77 -11.32
CA PHE A 29 2.37 8.90 -10.59
C PHE A 29 2.57 9.03 -9.07
N ILE A 30 3.81 8.93 -8.59
CA ILE A 30 4.11 9.07 -7.15
C ILE A 30 3.68 10.45 -6.64
N LYS A 31 3.89 11.51 -7.41
CA LYS A 31 3.43 12.87 -7.08
C LYS A 31 1.91 12.95 -7.01
N SER A 32 1.18 12.29 -7.92
CA SER A 32 -0.29 12.32 -7.90
C SER A 32 -0.88 11.63 -6.68
N LEU A 33 -0.15 10.72 -6.02
CA LEU A 33 -0.60 10.12 -4.75
C LEU A 33 -0.66 11.14 -3.59
N GLY A 34 -0.06 12.34 -3.73
CA GLY A 34 -0.17 13.40 -2.72
C GLY A 34 0.47 13.08 -1.37
N ILE A 35 1.40 12.12 -1.34
CA ILE A 35 2.07 11.69 -0.10
C ILE A 35 2.95 12.85 0.41
N PRO A 36 2.91 13.23 1.70
CA PRO A 36 3.67 14.35 2.26
C PRO A 36 5.16 13.98 2.42
N MET A 37 5.84 13.70 1.31
CA MET A 37 7.26 13.40 1.25
C MET A 37 7.99 14.45 0.41
N ARG A 38 9.19 14.83 0.85
CA ARG A 38 10.09 15.64 0.02
C ARG A 38 10.72 14.73 -1.03
N LEU A 39 10.34 14.94 -2.28
CA LEU A 39 10.98 14.29 -3.42
C LEU A 39 12.21 15.13 -3.80
N GLY A 40 13.39 14.52 -3.70
CA GLY A 40 14.59 15.01 -4.38
C GLY A 40 14.53 14.67 -5.88
N THR A 41 15.70 14.57 -6.52
CA THR A 41 15.79 14.06 -7.91
C THR A 41 16.06 12.56 -7.86
N PRO A 42 15.09 11.70 -8.23
CA PRO A 42 15.28 10.26 -8.20
C PRO A 42 16.27 9.82 -9.27
N ARG A 43 17.23 8.98 -8.89
CA ARG A 43 18.12 8.28 -9.82
C ARG A 43 17.36 7.20 -10.57
N GLU A 44 16.66 6.38 -9.82
CA GLU A 44 15.96 5.20 -10.31
C GLU A 44 14.80 4.82 -9.41
N TYR A 45 13.91 3.99 -9.97
CA TYR A 45 12.83 3.35 -9.24
C TYR A 45 13.00 1.83 -9.31
N THR A 46 12.88 1.15 -8.18
CA THR A 46 12.71 -0.31 -8.17
C THR A 46 11.26 -0.62 -7.81
N VAL A 47 10.58 -1.39 -8.66
CA VAL A 47 9.20 -1.80 -8.46
C VAL A 47 9.14 -3.28 -8.11
N LEU A 48 8.46 -3.61 -7.00
CA LEU A 48 8.16 -4.98 -6.61
C LEU A 48 6.63 -5.17 -6.64
N LEU A 49 6.15 -5.91 -7.64
CA LEU A 49 4.73 -6.26 -7.79
C LEU A 49 4.40 -7.54 -7.01
N GLU A 50 3.29 -7.51 -6.27
CA GLU A 50 2.77 -8.67 -5.53
C GLU A 50 3.83 -9.38 -4.66
N HIS A 51 4.77 -8.62 -4.10
CA HIS A 51 5.89 -9.18 -3.37
C HIS A 51 5.45 -9.71 -2.00
N SER A 52 5.73 -11.00 -1.75
CA SER A 52 5.39 -11.67 -0.49
C SER A 52 6.52 -11.61 0.52
N PHE A 53 6.24 -11.10 1.71
CA PHE A 53 7.11 -11.23 2.89
C PHE A 53 6.67 -12.40 3.79
N PHE A 54 6.16 -13.47 3.18
CA PHE A 54 5.69 -14.67 3.85
C PHE A 54 4.56 -14.38 4.85
N GLU A 55 4.76 -14.65 6.15
CA GLU A 55 3.73 -14.44 7.18
C GLU A 55 3.52 -12.95 7.52
N LEU A 56 4.34 -12.05 6.97
CA LEU A 56 4.13 -10.58 6.99
C LEU A 56 3.35 -10.07 5.77
N GLY A 57 2.73 -11.00 5.04
CA GLY A 57 1.77 -10.73 3.98
C GLY A 57 2.41 -10.30 2.66
N VAL A 58 1.55 -10.13 1.66
CA VAL A 58 1.88 -9.64 0.33
C VAL A 58 1.60 -8.15 0.27
N SER A 59 2.42 -7.38 -0.44
CA SER A 59 2.09 -6.01 -0.84
C SER A 59 1.62 -6.04 -2.28
N ASP A 60 0.53 -5.35 -2.62
CA ASP A 60 0.12 -5.25 -4.02
C ASP A 60 1.18 -4.55 -4.87
N LEU A 61 1.78 -3.47 -4.33
CA LEU A 61 2.87 -2.76 -4.97
C LEU A 61 3.86 -2.20 -3.93
N ILE A 62 5.15 -2.34 -4.22
CA ILE A 62 6.22 -1.65 -3.51
C ILE A 62 7.01 -0.83 -4.51
N ILE A 63 7.22 0.45 -4.22
CA ILE A 63 8.08 1.32 -5.01
C ILE A 63 9.22 1.79 -4.12
N ILE A 64 10.45 1.45 -4.50
CA ILE A 64 11.66 1.98 -3.89
C ILE A 64 12.16 3.12 -4.78
N ILE A 65 12.39 4.27 -4.17
CA ILE A 65 12.90 5.47 -4.82
C ILE A 65 14.32 5.69 -4.33
N SER A 66 15.29 5.53 -5.22
CA SER A 66 16.69 5.80 -4.93
C SER A 66 17.11 7.16 -5.45
N TYR A 67 17.88 7.90 -4.66
CA TYR A 67 18.31 9.27 -4.98
C TYR A 67 19.82 9.33 -5.27
N ASP A 68 20.23 10.29 -6.10
CA ASP A 68 21.65 10.54 -6.43
C ASP A 68 22.38 11.38 -5.36
N ASP A 69 21.64 12.17 -4.58
CA ASP A 69 22.16 13.14 -3.61
C ASP A 69 22.11 12.60 -2.16
N SER A 70 22.43 13.45 -1.17
CA SER A 70 22.33 13.09 0.27
C SER A 70 20.89 12.88 0.75
N ALA A 71 19.93 12.76 -0.17
CA ALA A 71 18.55 12.46 0.16
C ALA A 71 18.43 10.99 0.54
N GLU A 72 17.71 10.73 1.63
CA GLU A 72 17.39 9.38 2.06
C GLU A 72 16.46 8.70 1.05
N ASP A 73 16.83 7.48 0.63
CA ASP A 73 16.01 6.57 -0.17
C ASP A 73 14.66 6.32 0.50
N LYS A 74 13.62 6.13 -0.31
CA LYS A 74 12.25 6.01 0.19
C LYS A 74 11.62 4.73 -0.32
N VAL A 75 10.75 4.13 0.49
CA VAL A 75 9.95 2.97 0.09
C VAL A 75 8.49 3.24 0.33
N LEU A 76 7.67 3.00 -0.68
CA LEU A 76 6.22 3.10 -0.62
C LEU A 76 5.66 1.68 -0.60
N PHE A 77 4.98 1.32 0.49
CA PHE A 77 4.17 0.11 0.56
C PHE A 77 2.73 0.48 0.20
N ILE A 78 2.25 -0.03 -0.93
CA ILE A 78 0.95 0.31 -1.49
C ILE A 78 0.04 -0.92 -1.42
N GLU A 79 -1.15 -0.73 -0.86
CA GLU A 79 -2.21 -1.74 -0.77
C GLU A 79 -3.50 -1.17 -1.36
N GLY A 80 -4.10 -1.90 -2.29
CA GLY A 80 -5.39 -1.55 -2.88
C GLY A 80 -6.56 -2.19 -2.15
N LYS A 81 -7.71 -1.52 -2.17
CA LYS A 81 -9.01 -2.12 -1.83
C LYS A 81 -10.07 -1.81 -2.88
N ALA A 82 -10.95 -2.76 -3.13
CA ALA A 82 -12.13 -2.65 -3.97
C ALA A 82 -13.41 -2.84 -3.15
N LYS A 83 -14.53 -2.36 -3.69
CA LYS A 83 -15.87 -2.68 -3.20
C LYS A 83 -16.16 -4.16 -3.48
N ASN A 84 -17.04 -4.74 -2.68
CA ASN A 84 -17.66 -6.00 -3.06
C ASN A 84 -18.64 -5.73 -4.22
N SER A 85 -18.71 -6.65 -5.18
CA SER A 85 -19.67 -6.54 -6.29
C SER A 85 -21.09 -6.30 -5.77
N GLY A 86 -21.79 -5.32 -6.37
CA GLY A 86 -23.15 -4.93 -5.99
C GLY A 86 -23.25 -4.10 -4.70
N SER A 87 -22.13 -3.76 -4.06
CA SER A 87 -22.11 -2.83 -2.93
C SER A 87 -21.92 -1.40 -3.40
N THR A 88 -22.79 -0.49 -2.95
CA THR A 88 -22.66 0.94 -3.26
C THR A 88 -21.59 1.62 -2.42
N ASN A 89 -21.23 1.05 -1.25
CA ASN A 89 -20.43 1.71 -0.24
C ASN A 89 -19.26 0.84 0.22
N TRP A 90 -18.13 1.46 0.55
CA TRP A 90 -17.01 0.81 1.24
C TRP A 90 -16.82 1.41 2.64
N PRO A 91 -17.28 0.74 3.71
CA PRO A 91 -17.35 1.35 5.03
C PRO A 91 -15.97 1.38 5.72
N ILE A 92 -15.14 2.38 5.45
CA ILE A 92 -13.79 2.48 6.03
C ILE A 92 -13.75 2.44 7.56
N VAL A 93 -14.72 3.09 8.21
CA VAL A 93 -14.87 3.09 9.69
C VAL A 93 -15.07 1.67 10.21
N TYR A 94 -15.80 0.83 9.49
CA TYR A 94 -15.99 -0.57 9.85
C TYR A 94 -14.69 -1.36 9.78
N TYR A 95 -13.89 -1.16 8.73
CA TYR A 95 -12.58 -1.80 8.61
C TYR A 95 -11.62 -1.35 9.70
N GLN A 96 -11.66 -0.08 10.09
CA GLN A 96 -10.88 0.45 11.20
C GLN A 96 -11.33 -0.16 12.54
N ASP A 97 -12.62 -0.14 12.85
CA ASP A 97 -13.17 -0.71 14.09
C ASP A 97 -12.87 -2.21 14.21
N ARG A 98 -12.99 -2.95 13.11
CA ARG A 98 -12.62 -4.37 13.05
C ARG A 98 -11.13 -4.61 13.27
N PHE A 99 -10.28 -3.71 12.78
CA PHE A 99 -8.87 -3.73 13.13
C PHE A 99 -8.76 -3.52 14.65
N ASP A 100 -9.30 -2.42 15.18
CA ASP A 100 -9.16 -1.98 16.57
C ASP A 100 -9.63 -3.00 17.63
N LYS A 101 -10.64 -3.81 17.31
CA LYS A 101 -11.23 -4.81 18.23
C LYS A 101 -10.28 -5.94 18.68
N ASN A 102 -9.06 -6.04 18.14
CA ASN A 102 -8.05 -7.04 18.54
C ASN A 102 -8.56 -8.49 18.58
N LYS A 103 -9.41 -8.85 17.63
CA LYS A 103 -9.95 -10.21 17.49
C LYS A 103 -9.73 -10.70 16.07
N GLU A 104 -9.10 -11.87 15.94
CA GLU A 104 -9.09 -12.59 14.67
C GLU A 104 -10.54 -12.92 14.28
N HIS A 105 -10.87 -12.69 13.02
CA HIS A 105 -12.18 -13.01 12.45
C HIS A 105 -12.02 -13.29 10.95
N HIS A 106 -13.05 -13.88 10.34
CA HIS A 106 -13.01 -14.18 8.91
C HIS A 106 -12.83 -12.91 8.07
N GLY A 107 -11.84 -12.90 7.17
CA GLY A 107 -11.47 -11.74 6.35
C GLY A 107 -10.57 -10.70 7.04
N PHE A 108 -10.12 -10.95 8.28
CA PHE A 108 -9.23 -10.03 8.99
C PHE A 108 -7.89 -9.83 8.27
N THR A 109 -7.35 -10.87 7.63
CA THR A 109 -6.06 -10.81 6.93
C THR A 109 -6.07 -9.98 5.64
N SER A 110 -7.25 -9.75 5.05
CA SER A 110 -7.46 -8.88 3.89
C SER A 110 -7.90 -7.47 4.29
N ASN A 111 -7.91 -7.14 5.58
CA ASN A 111 -8.21 -5.80 6.07
C ASN A 111 -7.03 -4.86 5.74
N LEU A 112 -7.33 -3.72 5.13
CA LEU A 112 -6.34 -2.71 4.73
C LEU A 112 -5.39 -2.32 5.87
N PHE A 113 -5.95 -1.96 7.02
CA PHE A 113 -5.19 -1.52 8.19
C PHE A 113 -4.30 -2.63 8.72
N PHE A 114 -4.78 -3.87 8.68
CA PHE A 114 -3.98 -5.01 9.10
C PHE A 114 -2.83 -5.33 8.12
N GLN A 115 -3.07 -5.26 6.82
CA GLN A 115 -2.02 -5.51 5.83
C GLN A 115 -0.92 -4.44 5.90
N LEU A 116 -1.30 -3.16 5.99
CA LEU A 116 -0.34 -2.07 6.20
C LEU A 116 0.36 -2.18 7.57
N HIS A 117 -0.31 -2.72 8.60
CA HIS A 117 0.30 -3.02 9.91
C HIS A 117 1.41 -4.03 9.79
N LEU A 118 1.23 -5.08 9.00
CA LEU A 118 2.30 -6.04 8.78
C LEU A 118 3.50 -5.41 8.05
N LYS A 119 3.30 -4.44 7.16
CA LYS A 119 4.41 -3.70 6.51
C LYS A 119 5.12 -2.78 7.47
N LYS A 120 4.36 -2.09 8.33
CA LYS A 120 4.94 -1.29 9.39
C LYS A 120 5.75 -2.14 10.36
N LEU A 121 5.22 -3.28 10.77
CA LEU A 121 5.89 -4.20 11.66
C LEU A 121 7.15 -4.81 11.02
N LEU A 122 7.09 -5.17 9.74
CA LEU A 122 8.25 -5.60 8.94
C LEU A 122 9.37 -4.56 9.00
N PHE A 123 9.04 -3.28 8.84
CA PHE A 123 10.02 -2.20 8.83
C PHE A 123 10.52 -1.83 10.24
N ASP A 124 9.61 -1.68 11.20
CA ASP A 124 9.95 -1.26 12.58
C ASP A 124 10.81 -2.31 13.29
N ARG A 125 10.62 -3.60 12.97
CA ARG A 125 11.38 -4.72 13.55
C ARG A 125 12.50 -5.22 12.63
N ARG A 126 12.93 -4.39 11.67
CA ARG A 126 13.82 -4.85 10.60
C ARG A 126 15.14 -5.44 11.09
N GLU A 127 15.75 -4.87 12.12
CA GLU A 127 17.00 -5.36 12.72
C GLU A 127 16.81 -6.77 13.30
N VAL A 128 15.76 -6.97 14.10
CA VAL A 128 15.41 -8.28 14.68
C VAL A 128 15.12 -9.31 13.58
N ILE A 129 14.43 -8.91 12.51
CA ILE A 129 14.13 -9.78 11.37
C ILE A 129 15.42 -10.18 10.64
N MET A 130 16.37 -9.26 10.42
CA MET A 130 17.65 -9.59 9.79
C MET A 130 18.45 -10.59 10.61
N GLU A 131 18.40 -10.48 11.94
CA GLU A 131 19.15 -11.36 12.84
C GLU A 131 18.52 -12.75 12.99
N THR A 132 17.19 -12.80 13.12
CA THR A 132 16.49 -14.03 13.55
C THR A 132 15.59 -14.64 12.48
N GLY A 133 15.18 -13.84 11.50
CA GLY A 133 14.18 -14.21 10.49
C GLY A 133 12.74 -14.23 11.02
N GLU A 134 12.49 -13.83 12.27
CA GLU A 134 11.18 -13.98 12.93
C GLU A 134 10.89 -12.85 13.93
N ILE A 135 9.61 -12.59 14.16
CA ILE A 135 9.13 -11.63 15.16
C ILE A 135 7.83 -12.11 15.80
N ILE A 136 7.48 -11.51 16.94
CA ILE A 136 6.15 -11.67 17.54
C ILE A 136 5.28 -10.49 17.10
N GLU A 137 4.17 -10.80 16.44
CA GLU A 137 3.13 -9.82 16.14
C GLU A 137 2.33 -9.54 17.42
N PRO A 138 2.33 -8.28 17.90
CA PRO A 138 1.89 -7.97 19.25
C PRO A 138 0.37 -8.07 19.45
N ARG A 139 -0.45 -7.93 18.41
CA ARG A 139 -1.92 -7.94 18.56
C ARG A 139 -2.45 -9.31 18.95
N PHE A 140 -1.89 -10.37 18.35
CA PHE A 140 -2.35 -11.74 18.57
C PHE A 140 -1.31 -12.59 19.30
N ASN A 141 -0.21 -11.98 19.77
CA ASN A 141 0.94 -12.68 20.33
C ASN A 141 1.40 -13.84 19.42
N LYS A 142 1.40 -13.58 18.10
CA LYS A 142 1.58 -14.59 17.08
C LYS A 142 2.97 -14.49 16.49
N LYS A 143 3.72 -15.58 16.54
CA LYS A 143 5.00 -15.69 15.86
C LYS A 143 4.80 -15.57 14.35
N ARG A 144 5.55 -14.67 13.72
CA ARG A 144 5.58 -14.46 12.27
C ARG A 144 6.99 -14.59 11.76
N LYS A 145 7.15 -15.30 10.65
CA LYS A 145 8.41 -15.54 9.99
C LYS A 145 8.51 -14.72 8.71
N THR A 146 9.73 -14.34 8.39
CA THR A 146 10.13 -14.03 7.02
C THR A 146 10.68 -15.30 6.39
N ALA A 147 10.35 -15.55 5.12
CA ALA A 147 10.89 -16.72 4.44
C ALA A 147 12.41 -16.58 4.30
N ARG A 148 13.15 -17.69 4.50
CA ARG A 148 14.56 -17.82 4.08
C ARG A 148 14.69 -18.00 2.56
N ASN A 149 13.91 -17.22 1.81
CA ASN A 149 13.92 -17.24 0.35
C ASN A 149 14.84 -16.12 -0.14
N PRO A 150 15.86 -16.39 -0.97
CA PRO A 150 16.80 -15.38 -1.45
C PRO A 150 16.16 -14.19 -2.18
N ILE A 151 14.99 -14.35 -2.77
CA ILE A 151 14.24 -13.26 -3.41
C ILE A 151 13.64 -12.33 -2.35
N VAL A 152 13.04 -12.90 -1.31
CA VAL A 152 12.46 -12.16 -0.18
C VAL A 152 13.56 -11.46 0.61
N THR A 153 14.67 -12.14 0.87
CA THR A 153 15.84 -11.55 1.55
C THR A 153 16.40 -10.36 0.80
N ARG A 154 16.63 -10.49 -0.52
CA ARG A 154 17.14 -9.37 -1.36
C ARG A 154 16.21 -8.17 -1.37
N ALA A 155 14.90 -8.40 -1.51
CA ALA A 155 13.92 -7.32 -1.43
C ALA A 155 13.93 -6.65 -0.05
N PHE A 156 13.98 -7.44 1.01
CA PHE A 156 13.99 -6.96 2.40
C PHE A 156 15.23 -6.11 2.72
N GLU A 157 16.41 -6.55 2.30
CA GLU A 157 17.67 -5.80 2.46
C GLU A 157 17.64 -4.42 1.79
N HIS A 158 16.94 -4.32 0.65
CA HIS A 158 16.77 -3.06 -0.06
C HIS A 158 15.83 -2.12 0.72
N ILE A 159 14.64 -2.59 1.08
CA ILE A 159 13.63 -1.74 1.76
C ILE A 159 14.05 -1.33 3.18
N ALA A 160 14.86 -2.13 3.87
CA ALA A 160 15.20 -1.89 5.27
C ALA A 160 16.11 -0.67 5.50
N LYS A 161 16.74 -0.16 4.43
CA LYS A 161 17.61 1.03 4.47
C LYS A 161 16.86 2.30 4.09
N CYS A 162 15.63 2.18 3.62
CA CYS A 162 14.82 3.29 3.13
C CYS A 162 13.96 3.91 4.23
N ARG A 163 13.46 5.11 4.00
CA ARG A 163 12.37 5.68 4.78
C ARG A 163 11.01 5.18 4.28
N PRO A 164 10.15 4.60 5.15
CA PRO A 164 8.92 3.97 4.71
C PRO A 164 7.73 4.95 4.65
N PHE A 165 6.85 4.70 3.69
CA PHE A 165 5.54 5.32 3.54
C PHE A 165 4.50 4.21 3.28
N TYR A 166 3.34 4.30 3.94
CA TYR A 166 2.29 3.29 3.86
C TYR A 166 1.08 3.91 3.19
N VAL A 167 0.67 3.37 2.04
CA VAL A 167 -0.36 3.96 1.18
C VAL A 167 -1.50 2.97 1.02
N GLY A 168 -2.72 3.41 1.30
CA GLY A 168 -3.94 2.67 1.01
C GLY A 168 -4.69 3.32 -0.15
N ILE A 169 -4.86 2.61 -1.26
CA ILE A 169 -5.69 3.06 -2.38
C ILE A 169 -7.09 2.45 -2.22
N VAL A 170 -8.11 3.28 -2.04
CA VAL A 170 -9.44 2.86 -1.58
C VAL A 170 -10.55 3.34 -2.52
N PRO A 171 -11.69 2.64 -2.57
CA PRO A 171 -12.82 3.00 -3.43
C PRO A 171 -13.74 3.97 -2.68
N LEU A 172 -13.13 5.09 -2.27
CA LEU A 172 -13.75 6.24 -1.62
C LEU A 172 -13.41 7.47 -2.45
N THR A 173 -14.27 8.49 -2.34
CA THR A 173 -13.97 9.83 -2.85
C THR A 173 -12.94 10.53 -1.96
N ASP A 174 -12.25 11.54 -2.51
CA ASP A 174 -11.33 12.39 -1.73
C ASP A 174 -12.05 13.10 -0.57
N ARG A 175 -13.34 13.41 -0.75
CA ARG A 175 -14.18 14.01 0.29
C ARG A 175 -14.39 13.06 1.46
N GLU A 176 -14.76 11.80 1.18
CA GLU A 176 -14.94 10.77 2.23
C GLU A 176 -13.62 10.46 2.95
N ILE A 177 -12.50 10.46 2.24
CA ILE A 177 -11.17 10.30 2.85
C ILE A 177 -10.87 11.49 3.78
N ALA A 178 -11.15 12.72 3.35
CA ALA A 178 -10.95 13.90 4.19
C ALA A 178 -11.86 13.90 5.43
N GLU A 179 -13.13 13.55 5.27
CA GLU A 179 -14.10 13.37 6.36
C GLU A 179 -13.61 12.31 7.36
N PHE A 180 -13.18 11.14 6.87
CA PHE A 180 -12.58 10.09 7.70
C PHE A 180 -11.37 10.61 8.47
N ASN A 181 -10.39 11.21 7.79
CA ASN A 181 -9.18 11.72 8.44
C ASN A 181 -9.47 12.81 9.50
N SER A 182 -10.55 13.59 9.34
CA SER A 182 -10.96 14.61 10.32
C SER A 182 -11.71 14.04 11.53
N THR A 183 -12.36 12.88 11.38
CA THR A 183 -13.24 12.27 12.39
C THR A 183 -12.55 11.19 13.20
N VAL A 184 -11.43 10.64 12.72
CA VAL A 184 -10.66 9.64 13.47
C VAL A 184 -10.02 10.29 14.70
N VAL A 185 -10.69 10.13 15.84
CA VAL A 185 -10.15 10.49 17.14
C VAL A 185 -9.28 9.34 17.65
N TYR A 186 -7.97 9.50 17.53
CA TYR A 186 -6.93 8.57 17.99
C TYR A 186 -6.79 8.51 19.53
N THR A 187 -7.87 8.63 20.29
CA THR A 187 -7.83 8.70 21.76
C THR A 187 -8.15 7.33 22.37
N ASN A 188 -7.30 6.89 23.31
CA ASN A 188 -7.43 5.71 24.18
C ASN A 188 -6.83 4.37 23.72
N TYR A 189 -5.87 4.35 22.79
CA TYR A 189 -5.13 3.11 22.51
C TYR A 189 -3.69 3.14 23.07
N PRO A 190 -3.10 1.97 23.38
CA PRO A 190 -1.68 1.88 23.71
C PRO A 190 -0.82 2.55 22.62
N GLU A 191 0.29 3.19 22.97
CA GLU A 191 1.09 4.00 22.04
C GLU A 191 1.50 3.26 20.75
N ASP A 192 1.68 1.94 20.79
CA ASP A 192 2.03 1.12 19.63
C ASP A 192 0.85 0.89 18.66
N PHE A 193 -0.37 1.13 19.14
CA PHE A 193 -1.63 0.82 18.47
C PHE A 193 -2.30 2.03 17.82
N VAL A 194 -2.19 3.21 18.44
CA VAL A 194 -2.64 4.51 17.90
C VAL A 194 -1.89 4.90 16.62
N LYS A 195 -0.70 4.32 16.44
CA LYS A 195 0.30 4.83 15.52
C LYS A 195 -0.03 4.56 14.06
N ILE A 196 -0.69 3.45 13.69
CA ILE A 196 -0.77 3.12 12.27
C ILE A 196 -1.66 4.03 11.44
N GLY A 197 -2.86 4.39 11.92
CA GLY A 197 -3.75 5.26 11.15
C GLY A 197 -3.10 6.62 10.86
N LYS A 198 -2.22 7.10 11.76
CA LYS A 198 -1.43 8.33 11.56
C LYS A 198 -0.31 8.17 10.52
N TYR A 199 0.12 6.95 10.21
CA TYR A 199 1.18 6.66 9.23
C TYR A 199 0.62 6.20 7.88
N ILE A 200 -0.67 5.90 7.79
CA ILE A 200 -1.32 5.50 6.54
C ILE A 200 -1.75 6.75 5.78
N HIS A 201 -1.31 6.83 4.54
CA HIS A 201 -1.75 7.82 3.57
C HIS A 201 -2.82 7.20 2.68
N LEU A 202 -4.06 7.68 2.77
CA LEU A 202 -5.16 7.18 1.95
C LEU A 202 -5.27 7.97 0.65
N VAL A 203 -5.50 7.26 -0.45
CA VAL A 203 -5.67 7.80 -1.80
C VAL A 203 -6.90 7.17 -2.42
N SER A 204 -7.70 7.95 -3.15
CA SER A 204 -8.85 7.43 -3.88
C SER A 204 -8.42 6.73 -5.17
N TRP A 205 -9.18 5.72 -5.59
CA TRP A 205 -9.06 5.21 -6.97
C TRP A 205 -9.38 6.29 -8.01
N GLU A 206 -10.22 7.28 -7.68
CA GLU A 206 -10.48 8.47 -8.51
C GLU A 206 -9.20 9.25 -8.80
N THR A 207 -8.33 9.45 -7.81
CA THR A 207 -7.03 10.10 -8.00
C THR A 207 -6.14 9.32 -8.97
N VAL A 208 -6.05 8.00 -8.79
CA VAL A 208 -5.25 7.12 -9.66
C VAL A 208 -5.80 7.11 -11.08
N TYR A 209 -7.12 7.02 -11.23
CA TYR A 209 -7.79 7.03 -12.51
C TYR A 209 -7.62 8.39 -13.22
N GLY A 210 -7.76 9.50 -12.50
CA GLY A 210 -7.52 10.85 -13.02
C GLY A 210 -6.10 11.02 -13.56
N PHE A 211 -5.10 10.45 -12.87
CA PHE A 211 -3.72 10.39 -13.39
C PHE A 211 -3.65 9.60 -14.71
N CYS A 212 -4.29 8.43 -14.78
CA CYS A 212 -4.27 7.59 -15.97
C CYS A 212 -4.92 8.28 -17.18
N ILE A 213 -6.04 8.98 -16.97
CA ILE A 213 -6.70 9.79 -18.00
C ILE A 213 -5.79 10.94 -18.45
N ALA A 214 -5.23 11.70 -17.50
CA ALA A 214 -4.37 12.85 -17.81
C ALA A 214 -3.09 12.46 -18.57
N LYS A 215 -2.63 11.21 -18.42
CA LYS A 215 -1.45 10.68 -19.09
C LYS A 215 -1.76 9.80 -20.31
N GLY A 216 -3.03 9.62 -20.67
CA GLY A 216 -3.43 8.84 -21.84
C GLY A 216 -3.12 7.34 -21.71
N LEU A 217 -3.24 6.77 -20.51
CA LEU A 217 -2.96 5.35 -20.25
C LEU A 217 -4.17 4.48 -20.64
N GLU A 218 -4.48 4.41 -21.93
CA GLU A 218 -5.72 3.82 -22.47
C GLU A 218 -5.99 2.38 -22.02
N THR A 219 -4.94 1.57 -21.87
CA THR A 219 -5.07 0.18 -21.39
C THR A 219 -5.54 0.15 -19.93
N VAL A 220 -5.01 1.03 -19.09
CA VAL A 220 -5.39 1.14 -17.67
C VAL A 220 -6.80 1.70 -17.56
N ASN A 221 -7.12 2.73 -18.36
CA ASN A 221 -8.45 3.34 -18.40
C ASN A 221 -9.52 2.31 -18.77
N SER A 222 -9.27 1.51 -19.81
CA SER A 222 -10.17 0.43 -20.22
C SER A 222 -10.37 -0.61 -19.12
N ASN A 223 -9.34 -0.86 -18.30
CA ASN A 223 -9.41 -1.80 -17.18
C ASN A 223 -10.23 -1.24 -16.00
N PHE A 224 -10.11 0.07 -15.73
CA PHE A 224 -11.00 0.76 -14.77
C PHE A 224 -12.46 0.70 -15.23
N GLU A 225 -12.73 0.99 -16.50
CA GLU A 225 -14.10 0.96 -17.04
C GLU A 225 -14.71 -0.44 -16.99
N TYR A 226 -13.92 -1.48 -17.30
CA TYR A 226 -14.36 -2.87 -17.17
C TYR A 226 -14.74 -3.24 -15.73
N ASN A 227 -14.07 -2.65 -14.74
CA ASN A 227 -14.26 -2.93 -13.31
C ASN A 227 -14.96 -1.79 -12.56
N ARG A 228 -15.72 -0.93 -13.25
CA ARG A 228 -16.19 0.37 -12.71
C ARG A 228 -16.90 0.27 -11.35
N GLU A 229 -17.76 -0.74 -11.19
CA GLU A 229 -18.53 -0.97 -9.94
C GLU A 229 -17.67 -1.32 -8.72
N LEU A 230 -16.42 -1.75 -8.93
CA LEU A 230 -15.51 -2.11 -7.84
C LEU A 230 -14.77 -0.89 -7.28
N PHE A 231 -14.59 0.16 -8.09
CA PHE A 231 -13.65 1.26 -7.80
C PHE A 231 -14.33 2.62 -7.60
N PHE A 232 -15.51 2.83 -8.18
CA PHE A 232 -16.26 4.09 -8.14
C PHE A 232 -17.67 3.86 -7.58
#